data_AF-A0A917AD88-F1
#
_entry.id   AF-A0A917AD88-F1
#
_cell.length_a   1.000
_cell.length_b   1.000
_cell.length_c   1.000
_cell.angle_alpha   90.00
_cell.angle_beta   90.00
_cell.angle_gamma   90.00
#
_symmetry.space_group_name_H-M   'P 1'
#
loop_
_entity.id
_entity.type
_entity.pdbx_description
1 polymer ?
#
loop_
_entity_poly.entity_id
_entity_poly.type
_entity_poly.pdbx_seq_one_letter_code
_entity_poly.pdbx_strand_id
1 'polypeptide(L)'
;MSDINILEGRLQAALERIGRAIENSGGPSQPAPAVDDAAVAALQAQVQELQSALAEAATAHEAETAALNEKLAAAEDNAQNLQGVVAALRGRIKGLRNANASKIGDPELVNGALEAELAASDAQRQADREELNSILAELEPLMGEAENA
;
A
#
# COMPACT_ATOMS: atom_id res chain seq x y z
N MET A 1 43.89 -54.36 -36.51
CA MET A 1 43.86 -55.22 -35.30
C MET A 1 44.54 -54.58 -34.08
N SER A 2 45.53 -53.67 -34.22
CA SER A 2 46.09 -52.93 -33.07
C SER A 2 45.10 -51.99 -32.38
N ASP A 3 44.25 -51.32 -33.17
CA ASP A 3 43.35 -50.27 -32.63
C ASP A 3 42.26 -50.84 -31.74
N ILE A 4 41.83 -52.08 -32.01
CA ILE A 4 40.85 -52.78 -31.19
C ILE A 4 41.44 -53.12 -29.81
N ASN A 5 42.71 -53.56 -29.76
CA ASN A 5 43.41 -53.88 -28.52
C ASN A 5 43.66 -52.61 -27.68
N ILE A 6 43.94 -51.47 -28.33
CA ILE A 6 44.08 -50.17 -27.66
C ILE A 6 42.73 -49.73 -27.07
N LEU A 7 41.63 -49.91 -27.80
CA LEU A 7 40.28 -49.59 -27.32
C LEU A 7 39.87 -50.49 -26.14
N GLU A 8 40.15 -51.80 -26.22
CA GLU A 8 39.89 -52.76 -25.14
C GLU A 8 40.66 -52.41 -23.86
N GLY A 9 41.95 -52.09 -23.96
CA GLY A 9 42.75 -51.66 -22.81
C GLY A 9 42.24 -50.37 -22.16
N ARG A 10 41.76 -49.42 -22.97
CA ARG A 10 41.14 -48.18 -22.46
C ARG A 10 39.79 -48.44 -21.79
N LEU A 11 39.02 -49.39 -22.31
CA LEU A 11 37.71 -49.77 -21.75
C LEU A 11 37.89 -50.47 -20.40
N GLN A 12 38.86 -51.37 -20.28
CA GLN A 12 39.21 -52.03 -19.02
C GLN A 12 39.68 -51.03 -17.96
N ALA A 13 40.54 -50.08 -18.33
CA ALA A 13 40.97 -49.01 -17.44
C ALA A 13 39.80 -48.10 -17.01
N ALA A 14 38.87 -47.80 -17.92
CA ALA A 14 37.68 -47.02 -17.60
C ALA A 14 36.74 -47.78 -16.64
N LEU A 15 36.54 -49.07 -16.84
CA LEU A 15 35.72 -49.92 -15.99
C LEU A 15 36.33 -50.07 -14.59
N GLU A 16 37.65 -50.27 -14.47
CA GLU A 16 38.34 -50.29 -13.17
C GLU A 16 38.22 -48.94 -12.45
N ARG A 17 38.32 -47.83 -13.18
CA ARG A 17 38.14 -46.48 -12.62
C ARG A 17 36.72 -46.26 -12.10
N ILE A 18 35.71 -46.75 -12.82
CA ILE A 18 34.31 -46.70 -12.41
C ILE A 18 34.08 -47.62 -11.21
N GLY A 19 34.62 -48.83 -11.21
CA GLY A 19 34.55 -49.76 -10.08
C GLY A 19 35.10 -49.15 -8.79
N ARG A 20 36.30 -48.57 -8.87
CA ARG A 20 36.91 -47.84 -7.74
C ARG A 20 36.12 -46.60 -7.36
N ALA A 21 35.56 -45.86 -8.32
CA ALA A 21 34.72 -44.71 -8.02
C ALA A 21 33.44 -45.13 -7.29
N ILE A 22 32.80 -46.23 -7.67
CA ILE A 22 31.59 -46.77 -7.01
C ILE A 22 31.92 -47.29 -5.62
N GLU A 23 33.02 -48.02 -5.44
CA GLU A 23 33.49 -48.47 -4.12
C GLU A 23 33.79 -47.28 -3.19
N ASN A 24 34.39 -46.22 -3.74
CA ASN A 24 34.67 -44.99 -2.99
C ASN A 24 33.41 -44.13 -2.77
N SER A 25 32.39 -44.25 -3.64
CA SER A 25 31.06 -43.64 -3.47
C SER A 25 30.22 -44.39 -2.43
N GLY A 26 30.48 -45.68 -2.25
CA GLY A 26 29.94 -46.54 -1.20
C GLY A 26 30.77 -46.53 0.08
N GLY A 27 31.68 -45.55 0.25
CA GLY A 27 32.30 -45.27 1.54
C GLY A 27 31.23 -45.12 2.63
N PRO A 28 31.56 -45.43 3.90
CA PRO A 28 30.58 -45.57 4.98
C PRO A 28 29.60 -44.41 4.89
N SER A 29 28.32 -44.73 4.64
CA SER A 29 27.24 -43.75 4.63
C SER A 29 27.47 -42.85 5.83
N GLN A 30 27.92 -41.63 5.55
CA GLN A 30 28.08 -40.63 6.59
C GLN A 30 26.68 -40.57 7.21
N PRO A 31 26.52 -40.87 8.51
CA PRO A 31 25.20 -40.87 9.10
C PRO A 31 24.60 -39.52 8.76
N ALA A 32 23.46 -39.54 8.06
CA ALA A 32 22.73 -38.31 7.75
C ALA A 32 22.69 -37.52 9.06
N PRO A 33 23.02 -36.21 9.05
CA PRO A 33 22.98 -35.42 10.28
C PRO A 33 21.64 -35.69 10.92
N ALA A 34 21.65 -36.21 12.15
CA ALA A 34 20.44 -36.54 12.87
C ALA A 34 19.65 -35.23 12.92
N VAL A 35 18.57 -35.18 12.13
CA VAL A 35 17.67 -34.04 12.12
C VAL A 35 17.06 -34.06 13.51
N ASP A 36 17.37 -33.04 14.30
CA ASP A 36 16.78 -32.89 15.61
C ASP A 36 15.29 -32.57 15.40
N ASP A 37 14.44 -33.59 15.55
CA ASP A 37 12.99 -33.46 15.39
C ASP A 37 12.42 -32.35 16.29
N ALA A 38 13.06 -32.07 17.44
CA ALA A 38 12.70 -30.95 18.30
C ALA A 38 13.01 -29.59 17.66
N ALA A 39 14.15 -29.48 16.97
CA ALA A 39 14.50 -28.27 16.22
C ALA A 39 13.58 -28.04 15.01
N VAL A 40 13.17 -29.11 14.32
CA VAL A 40 12.20 -29.02 13.21
C VAL A 40 10.82 -28.59 13.72
N ALA A 41 10.35 -29.17 14.82
CA ALA A 41 9.07 -28.78 15.43
C ALA A 41 9.08 -27.31 15.91
N ALA A 42 10.20 -26.85 16.50
CA ALA A 42 10.36 -25.45 16.90
C ALA A 42 10.36 -24.49 15.70
N LEU A 43 11.03 -24.84 14.60
CA LEU A 43 11.01 -24.05 13.37
C LEU A 43 9.61 -24.00 12.74
N GLN A 44 8.88 -25.12 12.73
CA GLN A 44 7.51 -25.16 12.22
C GLN A 44 6.56 -24.28 13.05
N ALA A 45 6.72 -24.27 14.37
CA ALA A 45 5.96 -23.38 15.25
C ALA A 45 6.27 -21.90 14.97
N GLN A 46 7.54 -21.53 14.81
CA GLN A 46 7.92 -20.16 14.42
C GLN A 46 7.37 -19.76 13.06
N VAL A 47 7.39 -20.67 12.07
CA VAL A 47 6.83 -20.39 10.75
C VAL A 47 5.32 -20.15 10.84
N GLN A 48 4.59 -20.94 11.64
CA GLN A 48 3.16 -20.73 11.85
C GLN A 48 2.86 -19.39 12.55
N GLU A 49 3.64 -19.06 13.57
CA GLU A 49 3.52 -17.78 14.28
C GLU A 49 3.78 -16.59 13.35
N LEU A 50 4.86 -16.65 12.57
CA LEU A 50 5.18 -15.62 11.57
C LEU A 50 4.12 -15.53 10.47
N GLN A 51 3.55 -16.65 10.03
CA GLN A 51 2.46 -16.65 9.06
C GLN A 51 1.20 -16.00 9.61
N SER A 52 0.86 -16.26 10.88
CA SER A 52 -0.27 -15.61 11.55
C SER A 52 -0.04 -14.10 11.66
N ALA A 53 1.13 -13.68 12.14
CA ALA A 53 1.49 -12.28 12.28
C ALA A 53 1.51 -11.56 10.91
N LEU A 54 2.01 -12.21 9.86
CA LEU A 54 1.99 -11.67 8.51
C LEU A 54 0.56 -11.52 7.97
N ALA A 55 -0.31 -12.49 8.24
CA ALA A 55 -1.72 -12.43 7.83
C ALA A 55 -2.43 -11.26 8.53
N GLU A 56 -2.23 -11.10 9.84
CA GLU A 56 -2.79 -9.98 10.60
C GLU A 56 -2.27 -8.63 10.09
N ALA A 57 -0.95 -8.50 9.86
CA ALA A 57 -0.35 -7.30 9.30
C ALA A 57 -0.88 -6.99 7.89
N ALA A 58 -1.05 -8.00 7.05
CA ALA A 58 -1.62 -7.84 5.71
C ALA A 58 -3.06 -7.31 5.79
N THR A 59 -3.90 -7.88 6.66
CA THR A 59 -5.27 -7.39 6.86
C THR A 59 -5.31 -5.96 7.39
N ALA A 60 -4.38 -5.58 8.29
CA ALA A 60 -4.30 -4.23 8.83
C ALA A 60 -3.89 -3.23 7.75
N HIS A 61 -2.91 -3.57 6.92
CA HIS A 61 -2.50 -2.73 5.79
C HIS A 61 -3.59 -2.64 4.71
N GLU A 62 -4.33 -3.71 4.43
CA GLU A 62 -5.47 -3.66 3.52
C GLU A 62 -6.56 -2.71 4.04
N ALA A 63 -6.85 -2.74 5.35
CA ALA A 63 -7.80 -1.80 5.96
C ALA A 63 -7.29 -0.35 5.91
N GLU A 64 -6.00 -0.12 6.20
CA GLU A 64 -5.38 1.21 6.14
C GLU A 64 -5.40 1.78 4.72
N THR A 65 -5.02 0.97 3.73
CA THR A 65 -5.04 1.39 2.32
C THR A 65 -6.46 1.68 1.83
N ALA A 66 -7.46 0.90 2.26
CA ALA A 66 -8.86 1.20 1.97
C ALA A 66 -9.29 2.55 2.57
N ALA A 67 -8.95 2.81 3.84
CA ALA A 67 -9.27 4.07 4.50
C ALA A 67 -8.56 5.27 3.86
N LEU A 68 -7.30 5.12 3.45
CA LEU A 68 -6.56 6.16 2.74
C LEU A 68 -7.15 6.46 1.36
N ASN A 69 -7.59 5.43 0.64
CA ASN A 69 -8.27 5.62 -0.65
C ASN A 69 -9.61 6.34 -0.50
N GLU A 70 -10.38 6.05 0.55
CA GLU A 70 -11.62 6.78 0.84
C GLU A 70 -11.36 8.26 1.17
N LYS A 71 -10.34 8.54 2.01
CA LYS A 71 -9.91 9.91 2.30
C LYS A 71 -9.44 10.65 1.04
N LEU A 72 -8.72 9.97 0.14
CA LEU A 72 -8.28 10.54 -1.13
C LEU A 72 -9.48 10.92 -2.01
N ALA A 73 -10.45 10.01 -2.16
CA ALA A 73 -11.65 10.26 -2.95
C ALA A 73 -12.46 11.46 -2.40
N ALA A 74 -12.64 11.52 -1.07
CA ALA A 74 -13.30 12.66 -0.43
C ALA A 74 -12.55 13.99 -0.66
N ALA A 75 -11.21 13.97 -0.58
CA ALA A 75 -10.40 15.15 -0.84
C ALA A 75 -10.48 15.61 -2.32
N GLU A 76 -10.53 14.66 -3.27
CA GLU A 76 -10.71 14.95 -4.70
C GLU A 76 -12.07 15.59 -4.98
N ASP A 77 -13.14 15.07 -4.40
CA ASP A 77 -14.50 15.63 -4.52
C ASP A 77 -14.56 17.06 -3.96
N ASN A 78 -13.95 17.29 -2.79
CA ASN A 78 -13.85 18.62 -2.20
C ASN A 78 -13.06 19.60 -3.07
N ALA A 79 -11.94 19.15 -3.65
CA ALA A 79 -11.15 19.98 -4.54
C ALA A 79 -11.93 20.37 -5.80
N GLN A 80 -12.69 19.44 -6.38
CA GLN A 80 -13.57 19.73 -7.53
C GLN A 80 -14.68 20.71 -7.16
N ASN A 81 -15.31 20.54 -6.00
CA ASN A 81 -16.34 21.45 -5.51
C ASN A 81 -15.79 22.88 -5.32
N LEU A 82 -14.63 23.01 -4.66
CA LEU A 82 -13.96 24.30 -4.45
C LEU A 82 -13.63 24.98 -5.79
N GLN A 83 -13.13 24.22 -6.77
CA GLN A 83 -12.86 24.74 -8.11
C GLN A 83 -14.13 25.27 -8.78
N GLY A 84 -15.25 24.54 -8.65
CA GLY A 84 -16.57 24.96 -9.14
C GLY A 84 -17.04 26.26 -8.51
N VAL A 85 -16.96 26.37 -7.18
CA VAL A 85 -17.31 27.59 -6.42
C VAL A 85 -16.46 28.78 -6.84
N VAL A 86 -15.14 28.60 -6.98
CA VAL A 86 -14.23 29.66 -7.42
C VAL A 86 -14.53 30.10 -8.85
N ALA A 87 -14.85 29.17 -9.76
CA ALA A 87 -15.24 29.50 -11.13
C ALA A 87 -16.54 30.31 -11.16
N ALA A 88 -17.54 29.90 -10.37
CA ALA A 88 -18.81 30.62 -10.23
C ALA A 88 -18.62 32.04 -9.69
N LEU A 89 -17.84 32.20 -8.61
CA LEU A 89 -17.50 33.51 -8.03
C LEU A 89 -16.82 34.43 -9.05
N ARG A 90 -15.84 33.93 -9.81
CA ARG A 90 -15.16 34.71 -10.86
C ARG A 90 -16.14 35.16 -11.95
N GLY A 91 -17.06 34.28 -12.35
CA GLY A 91 -18.13 34.60 -13.31
C GLY A 91 -19.03 35.74 -12.81
N ARG A 92 -19.47 35.65 -11.54
CA ARG A 92 -20.34 36.67 -10.93
C ARG A 92 -19.63 38.01 -10.71
N ILE A 93 -18.37 38.01 -10.27
CA ILE A 93 -17.55 39.23 -10.18
C ILE A 93 -17.42 39.91 -11.55
N LYS A 94 -17.23 39.13 -12.62
CA LYS A 94 -17.18 39.67 -13.99
C LYS A 94 -18.52 40.28 -14.40
N GLY A 95 -19.64 39.62 -14.10
CA GLY A 95 -20.99 40.14 -14.34
C GLY A 95 -21.25 41.46 -13.62
N LEU A 96 -20.95 41.51 -12.32
CA LEU A 96 -21.08 42.73 -11.52
C LEU A 96 -20.20 43.88 -12.03
N ARG A 97 -18.94 43.60 -12.44
CA ARG A 97 -18.07 44.62 -13.03
C ARG A 97 -18.65 45.18 -14.34
N ASN A 98 -19.23 44.33 -15.19
CA ASN A 98 -19.87 44.77 -16.43
C ASN A 98 -21.14 45.60 -16.17
N ALA A 99 -21.96 45.22 -15.19
CA ALA A 99 -23.16 45.97 -14.81
C ALA A 99 -22.82 47.33 -14.19
N ASN A 100 -21.83 47.37 -13.28
CA ASN A 100 -21.31 48.62 -12.73
C ASN A 100 -20.69 49.52 -13.81
N ALA A 101 -19.92 48.97 -14.75
CA ALA A 101 -19.38 49.74 -15.89
C ALA A 101 -20.49 50.30 -16.79
N SER A 102 -21.62 49.61 -16.87
CA SER A 102 -22.81 50.06 -17.60
C SER A 102 -23.71 51.00 -16.79
N LYS A 103 -23.38 51.27 -15.52
CA LYS A 103 -24.22 51.99 -14.53
C LYS A 103 -25.63 51.38 -14.37
N ILE A 104 -25.77 50.09 -14.66
CA ILE A 104 -27.01 49.35 -14.45
C ILE A 104 -26.90 48.72 -13.06
N GLY A 105 -27.65 49.24 -12.11
CA GLY A 105 -27.86 48.57 -10.82
C GLY A 105 -28.82 47.42 -11.03
N ASP A 106 -28.31 46.26 -11.45
CA ASP A 106 -29.11 45.05 -11.68
C ASP A 106 -29.26 44.25 -10.37
N PRO A 107 -30.48 44.20 -9.79
CA PRO A 107 -30.72 43.47 -8.55
C PRO A 107 -30.49 41.95 -8.67
N GLU A 108 -30.67 41.35 -9.86
CA GLU A 108 -30.44 39.91 -10.06
C GLU A 108 -28.96 39.56 -9.98
N LEU A 109 -28.09 40.44 -10.48
CA LEU A 109 -26.64 40.25 -10.37
C LEU A 109 -26.14 40.40 -8.93
N VAL A 110 -26.74 41.31 -8.15
CA VAL A 110 -26.43 41.48 -6.73
C VAL A 110 -26.89 40.27 -5.92
N ASN A 111 -28.14 39.85 -6.10
CA ASN A 111 -28.67 38.64 -5.45
C ASN A 111 -27.85 37.41 -5.80
N GLY A 112 -27.47 37.29 -7.08
CA GLY A 112 -26.60 36.22 -7.51
C GLY A 112 -25.22 36.24 -6.83
N ALA A 113 -24.59 37.40 -6.71
CA ALA A 113 -23.30 37.50 -6.03
C ALA A 113 -23.41 37.12 -4.55
N LEU A 114 -24.48 37.56 -3.87
CA LEU A 114 -24.77 37.17 -2.49
C LEU A 114 -24.99 35.65 -2.34
N GLU A 115 -25.70 35.01 -3.26
CA GLU A 115 -25.86 33.55 -3.28
C GLU A 115 -24.52 32.82 -3.41
N ALA A 116 -23.60 33.32 -4.25
CA ALA A 116 -22.28 32.71 -4.37
C ALA A 116 -21.39 32.96 -3.15
N GLU A 117 -21.50 34.12 -2.50
CA GLU A 117 -20.81 34.36 -1.23
C GLU A 117 -21.33 33.43 -0.13
N LEU A 118 -22.64 33.19 -0.06
CA LEU A 118 -23.23 32.21 0.85
C LEU A 118 -22.71 30.80 0.55
N ALA A 119 -22.77 30.36 -0.71
CA ALA A 119 -22.27 29.05 -1.12
C ALA A 119 -20.77 28.87 -0.82
N ALA A 120 -19.96 29.93 -0.99
CA ALA A 120 -18.54 29.90 -0.65
C ALA A 120 -18.30 29.85 0.86
N SER A 121 -19.06 30.61 1.66
CA SER A 121 -19.01 30.55 3.12
C SER A 121 -19.42 29.17 3.65
N ASP A 122 -20.41 28.53 3.04
CA ASP A 122 -20.85 27.19 3.44
C ASP A 122 -19.81 26.13 3.08
N ALA A 123 -19.23 26.19 1.87
CA ALA A 123 -18.15 25.30 1.45
C ALA A 123 -16.92 25.43 2.37
N GLN A 124 -16.54 26.65 2.74
CA GLN A 124 -15.43 26.89 3.66
C GLN A 124 -15.72 26.32 5.06
N ARG A 125 -16.92 26.57 5.60
CA ARG A 125 -17.31 26.00 6.91
C ARG A 125 -17.37 24.48 6.90
N GLN A 126 -17.71 23.87 5.76
CA GLN A 126 -17.71 22.42 5.62
C GLN A 126 -16.29 21.87 5.61
N ALA A 127 -15.38 22.48 4.85
CA ALA A 127 -13.96 22.13 4.87
C ALA A 127 -13.37 22.26 6.28
N ASP A 128 -13.65 23.36 6.99
CA ASP A 128 -13.20 23.57 8.36
C ASP A 128 -13.70 22.45 9.31
N ARG A 129 -14.96 22.00 9.14
CA ARG A 129 -15.51 20.90 9.96
C ARG A 129 -14.86 19.56 9.66
N GLU A 130 -14.58 19.28 8.40
CA GLU A 130 -13.91 18.04 7.99
C GLU A 130 -12.46 18.00 8.49
N GLU A 131 -11.74 19.12 8.44
CA GLU A 131 -10.42 19.27 9.05
C GLU A 131 -10.48 19.05 10.58
N LEU A 132 -11.42 19.70 11.28
CA LEU A 132 -11.60 19.53 12.71
C LEU A 132 -11.97 18.09 13.09
N ASN A 133 -12.81 17.42 12.30
CA ASN A 133 -13.15 16.01 12.52
C ASN A 133 -11.94 15.10 12.32
N SER A 134 -11.08 15.39 11.33
CA SER A 134 -9.83 14.66 11.15
C SER A 134 -8.89 14.84 12.34
N ILE A 135 -8.74 16.08 12.84
CA ILE A 135 -7.93 16.37 14.04
C ILE A 135 -8.50 15.65 15.26
N LEU A 136 -9.82 15.67 15.45
CA LEU A 136 -10.46 14.96 16.57
C LEU A 136 -10.24 13.45 16.50
N ALA A 137 -10.34 12.85 15.32
CA ALA A 137 -10.10 11.42 15.11
C ALA A 137 -8.63 11.03 15.40
N GLU A 138 -7.66 11.93 15.16
CA GLU A 138 -6.25 11.72 15.51
C GLU A 138 -5.98 11.90 17.02
N LEU A 139 -6.71 12.80 17.69
CA LEU A 139 -6.54 13.07 19.13
C LEU A 139 -7.25 12.05 20.02
N GLU A 140 -8.37 11.46 19.58
CA GLU A 140 -9.15 10.47 20.32
C GLU A 140 -8.33 9.27 20.85
N PRO A 141 -7.47 8.60 20.05
CA PRO A 141 -6.62 7.52 20.57
C PRO A 141 -5.58 8.00 21.59
N LEU A 142 -5.04 9.21 21.44
CA LEU A 142 -4.05 9.78 22.37
C LEU A 142 -4.66 10.14 23.73
N MET A 143 -5.92 10.55 23.76
CA MET A 143 -6.64 10.79 25.02
C MET A 143 -7.00 9.46 25.72
N GLY A 144 -7.37 8.43 24.96
CA GLY A 144 -7.63 7.10 25.50
C GLY A 144 -6.39 6.42 26.11
N GLU A 145 -5.20 6.68 25.57
CA GLU A 145 -3.93 6.23 26.17
C GLU A 145 -3.57 7.01 27.44
N ALA A 146 -3.90 8.31 27.51
CA ALA A 146 -3.65 9.14 28.70
C ALA A 146 -4.57 8.81 29.89
N GLU A 147 -5.75 8.25 29.64
CA GLU A 147 -6.68 7.79 30.70
C GLU A 147 -6.36 6.37 31.21
N ASN A 148 -5.59 5.59 30.46
CA ASN A 148 -5.18 4.22 30.81
C ASN A 148 -3.73 4.12 31.35
N ALA A 149 -3.05 5.25 31.53
CA ALA A 149 -1.71 5.37 32.14
C ALA A 149 -1.78 5.91 33.57
#